data_AF-A0A7X1I4S9-F1
#
_entry.id   AF-A0A7X1I4S9-F1
#
_cell.length_a   1.000
_cell.length_b   1.000
_cell.length_c   1.000
_cell.angle_alpha   90.00
_cell.angle_beta   90.00
_cell.angle_gamma   90.00
#
_symmetry.space_group_name_H-M   'P 1'
#
loop_
_entity.id
_entity.type
_entity.pdbx_description
1 polymer ?
#
loop_
_entity_poly.entity_id
_entity_poly.type
_entity_poly.pdbx_seq_one_letter_code
_entity_poly.pdbx_strand_id
1 'polypeptide(L)'
;MNAADRPRRLQEATDIVAAVGGVSRERARAVLRAMSAHTHIKEQHVAELVVEWAVSGRLPADLHRELRHQLDTAPSTATAEPAPS
;
A
#
# COMPACT_ATOMS: atom_id res chain seq x y z
N MET A 1 2.59 -17.98 12.47
CA MET A 1 2.93 -16.55 12.62
C MET A 1 2.71 -16.10 14.05
N ASN A 2 3.68 -15.44 14.67
CA ASN A 2 3.57 -14.88 16.02
C ASN A 2 2.81 -13.54 15.98
N ALA A 3 2.04 -13.21 17.02
CA ALA A 3 1.27 -11.96 17.08
C ALA A 3 2.16 -10.69 16.99
N ALA A 4 3.43 -10.80 17.38
CA ALA A 4 4.43 -9.74 17.31
C ALA A 4 4.90 -9.41 15.88
N ASP A 5 4.70 -10.31 14.90
CA ASP A 5 5.18 -10.11 13.53
C ASP A 5 4.19 -9.31 12.66
N ARG A 6 2.91 -9.26 13.08
CA ARG A 6 1.82 -8.58 12.36
C ARG A 6 2.06 -7.08 12.12
N PRO A 7 2.46 -6.25 13.11
CA PRO A 7 2.72 -4.84 12.86
C PRO A 7 3.95 -4.61 11.97
N ARG A 8 4.94 -5.50 12.00
CA ARG A 8 6.14 -5.40 11.18
C ARG A 8 5.82 -5.60 9.70
N ARG A 9 5.03 -6.63 9.37
CA ARG A 9 4.59 -6.90 8.00
C ARG A 9 3.84 -5.72 7.37
N LEU A 10 3.00 -5.05 8.16
CA LEU A 10 2.27 -3.87 7.69
C LEU A 10 3.22 -2.72 7.35
N GLN A 11 4.23 -2.48 8.20
CA GLN A 11 5.22 -1.44 7.96
C GLN A 11 6.08 -1.75 6.72
N GLU A 12 6.48 -3.01 6.55
CA GLU A 12 7.26 -3.48 5.40
C GLU A 12 6.46 -3.38 4.09
N ALA A 13 5.20 -3.83 4.08
CA ALA A 13 4.31 -3.66 2.95
C ALA A 13 4.09 -2.19 2.60
N THR A 14 4.01 -1.32 3.63
CA THR A 14 3.89 0.13 3.42
C THR A 14 5.12 0.69 2.71
N ASP A 15 6.31 0.25 3.11
CA ASP A 15 7.57 0.70 2.49
C ASP A 15 7.72 0.18 1.05
N ILE A 16 7.31 -1.06 0.79
CA ILE A 16 7.27 -1.64 -0.56
C ILE A 16 6.32 -0.84 -1.46
N VAL A 17 5.08 -0.59 -1.03
CA VAL A 17 4.10 0.16 -1.81
C VAL A 17 4.55 1.60 -2.03
N ALA A 18 5.17 2.23 -1.03
CA ALA A 18 5.74 3.56 -1.16
C ALA A 18 6.84 3.61 -2.23
N ALA A 19 7.76 2.64 -2.23
CA ALA A 19 8.84 2.55 -3.21
C ALA A 19 8.32 2.27 -4.63
N VAL A 20 7.36 1.36 -4.77
CA VAL A 20 6.76 0.99 -6.07
C VAL A 20 5.94 2.13 -6.64
N GLY A 21 5.10 2.75 -5.82
CA GLY A 21 4.19 3.80 -6.24
C GLY A 21 4.83 5.19 -6.32
N GLY A 22 6.05 5.36 -5.80
CA GLY A 22 6.67 6.68 -5.67
C GLY A 22 5.88 7.61 -4.74
N VAL A 23 5.20 7.07 -3.73
CA VAL A 23 4.30 7.81 -2.82
C VAL A 23 4.84 7.85 -1.40
N SER A 24 4.33 8.78 -0.57
CA SER A 24 4.67 8.81 0.86
C SER A 24 4.19 7.56 1.61
N ARG A 25 4.84 7.23 2.74
CA ARG A 25 4.42 6.10 3.58
C ARG A 25 2.97 6.23 4.08
N GLU A 26 2.52 7.45 4.35
CA GLU A 26 1.13 7.69 4.76
C GLU A 26 0.14 7.35 3.65
N ARG A 27 0.46 7.72 2.40
CA ARG A 27 -0.36 7.34 1.23
C ARG A 27 -0.31 5.84 1.00
N ALA A 28 0.86 5.22 1.04
CA ALA A 28 1.01 3.77 0.90
C ALA A 28 0.19 2.99 1.94
N ARG A 29 0.19 3.46 3.20
CA ARG A 29 -0.62 2.87 4.26
C ARG A 29 -2.12 3.04 4.01
N ALA A 30 -2.55 4.18 3.46
CA ALA A 30 -3.93 4.39 3.06
C ALA A 30 -4.34 3.47 1.89
N VAL A 31 -3.44 3.24 0.92
CA VAL A 31 -3.65 2.30 -0.19
C VAL A 31 -3.84 0.88 0.33
N LEU A 32 -3.00 0.40 1.25
CA LEU A 32 -3.17 -0.93 1.86
C LEU A 32 -4.53 -1.10 2.57
N ARG A 33 -4.99 -0.07 3.28
CA ARG A 33 -6.32 -0.03 3.89
C ARG A 33 -7.44 -0.10 2.86
N ALA A 34 -7.33 0.68 1.79
CA ALA A 34 -8.32 0.72 0.71
C ALA A 34 -8.40 -0.63 -0.01
N MET A 35 -7.25 -1.25 -0.32
CA MET A 35 -7.18 -2.59 -0.91
C MET A 35 -7.85 -3.64 0.00
N SER A 36 -7.60 -3.59 1.30
CA SER A 36 -8.24 -4.47 2.27
C SER A 36 -9.77 -4.32 2.27
N ALA A 37 -10.25 -3.07 2.26
CA ALA A 37 -11.68 -2.78 2.23
C ALA A 37 -12.35 -3.26 0.93
N HIS A 38 -11.70 -3.05 -0.23
CA HIS A 38 -12.27 -3.39 -1.54
C HIS A 38 -12.24 -4.90 -1.82
N THR A 39 -11.16 -5.58 -1.43
CA THR A 39 -11.00 -7.02 -1.69
C THR A 39 -11.64 -7.91 -0.62
N HIS A 40 -12.16 -7.32 0.47
CA HIS A 40 -12.63 -8.03 1.67
C HIS A 40 -11.55 -8.92 2.33
N ILE A 41 -10.28 -8.70 2.00
CA ILE A 41 -9.14 -9.40 2.58
C ILE A 41 -8.69 -8.63 3.81
N LYS A 42 -8.34 -9.33 4.89
CA LYS A 42 -7.77 -8.69 6.09
C LYS A 42 -6.51 -7.91 5.73
N GLU A 43 -6.37 -6.69 6.22
CA GLU A 43 -5.21 -5.82 5.98
C GLU A 43 -3.87 -6.52 6.22
N GLN A 44 -3.82 -7.36 7.26
CA GLN A 44 -2.64 -8.18 7.57
C GLN A 44 -2.29 -9.13 6.42
N HIS A 45 -3.29 -9.81 5.86
CA HIS A 45 -3.08 -10.74 4.76
C HIS A 45 -2.73 -10.01 3.46
N VAL A 46 -3.30 -8.82 3.22
CA VAL A 46 -2.85 -7.95 2.13
C VAL A 46 -1.38 -7.57 2.30
N ALA A 47 -0.97 -7.17 3.51
CA ALA A 47 0.42 -6.83 3.79
C ALA A 47 1.36 -8.03 3.58
N GLU A 48 0.96 -9.23 3.98
CA GLU A 48 1.74 -10.44 3.67
C GLU A 48 1.91 -10.65 2.17
N LEU A 49 0.82 -10.56 1.40
CA LEU A 49 0.86 -10.76 -0.04
C LEU A 49 1.73 -9.71 -0.74
N VAL A 50 1.75 -8.48 -0.23
CA VAL A 50 2.61 -7.40 -0.74
C VAL A 50 4.09 -7.65 -0.41
N VAL A 51 4.40 -8.12 0.80
CA VAL A 51 5.77 -8.50 1.18
C VAL A 51 6.26 -9.68 0.36
N GLU A 52 5.44 -10.72 0.23
CA GLU A 52 5.73 -11.88 -0.64
C GLU A 52 5.89 -11.46 -2.10
N TRP A 53 5.11 -10.47 -2.58
CA TRP A 53 5.25 -9.92 -3.91
C TRP A 53 6.60 -9.25 -4.14
N ALA A 54 7.14 -8.52 -3.16
CA ALA A 54 8.46 -7.90 -3.28
C ALA A 54 9.60 -8.93 -3.45
N VAL A 55 9.46 -10.11 -2.86
CA VAL A 55 10.45 -11.19 -2.96
C VAL A 55 10.23 -12.06 -4.19
N SER A 56 8.98 -12.42 -4.48
CA SER A 56 8.63 -13.42 -5.49
C SER A 56 8.23 -12.82 -6.85
N GLY A 57 7.97 -11.52 -6.91
CA GLY A 57 7.40 -10.84 -8.09
C GLY A 57 5.95 -11.23 -8.39
N ARG A 58 5.30 -12.07 -7.56
CA ARG A 58 3.92 -12.55 -7.79
C ARG A 58 2.94 -11.91 -6.83
N LEU A 59 1.98 -11.17 -7.39
CA LEU A 59 0.83 -10.63 -6.65
C LEU A 59 -0.45 -11.16 -7.32
N PRO A 60 -1.48 -11.57 -6.56
CA PRO A 60 -2.77 -11.93 -7.13
C PRO A 60 -3.32 -10.82 -8.03
N ALA A 61 -3.93 -11.20 -9.15
CA ALA A 61 -4.37 -10.26 -10.19
C ALA A 61 -5.35 -9.20 -9.65
N ASP A 62 -6.26 -9.59 -8.76
CA ASP A 62 -7.21 -8.67 -8.11
C ASP A 62 -6.51 -7.63 -7.25
N LEU A 63 -5.52 -8.04 -6.44
CA LEU A 63 -4.73 -7.12 -5.63
C LEU A 63 -3.83 -6.23 -6.47
N HIS A 64 -3.25 -6.76 -7.56
CA HIS A 64 -2.43 -5.96 -8.46
C HIS A 64 -3.27 -4.90 -9.19
N ARG A 65 -4.49 -5.25 -9.62
CA ARG A 65 -5.44 -4.30 -10.22
C ARG A 65 -5.86 -3.23 -9.22
N GLU A 66 -6.20 -3.62 -8.01
CA GLU A 66 -6.63 -2.68 -6.97
C GLU A 66 -5.46 -1.77 -6.54
N LEU A 67 -4.26 -2.30 -6.38
CA LEU A 67 -3.05 -1.51 -6.10
C LEU A 67 -2.82 -0.46 -7.17
N ARG A 68 -2.86 -0.86 -8.45
CA ARG A 68 -2.76 0.07 -9.59
C ARG A 68 -3.83 1.14 -9.51
N HIS A 69 -5.09 0.73 -9.34
CA HIS A 69 -6.23 1.63 -9.26
C HIS A 69 -6.07 2.66 -8.14
N GLN A 70 -5.67 2.25 -6.93
CA GLN A 70 -5.52 3.14 -5.78
C GLN A 70 -4.32 4.10 -5.90
N LEU A 71 -3.27 3.68 -6.62
CA LEU A 71 -2.11 4.53 -6.95
C LEU A 71 -2.46 5.55 -8.04
N ASP A 72 -3.17 5.14 -9.10
CA ASP A 72 -3.61 6.00 -10.21
C ASP A 72 -4.71 6.99 -9.80
N THR A 73 -5.59 6.62 -8.87
CA THR A 73 -6.74 7.44 -8.46
C THR A 73 -6.37 8.52 -7.43
N ALA A 74 -5.11 8.59 -7.00
CA ALA A 74 -4.64 9.59 -6.04
C ALA A 74 -4.33 10.93 -6.72
N PRO A 75 -5.02 12.04 -6.38
CA PRO A 75 -4.39 13.34 -6.54
C PRO A 75 -3.18 13.37 -5.61
N SER A 76 -2.02 13.72 -6.14
CA SER A 76 -0.88 14.13 -5.34
C SER A 76 -1.33 15.30 -4.47
N THR A 77 -1.67 15.07 -3.21
CA THR A 77 -1.79 16.16 -2.23
C THR A 77 -0.37 16.60 -1.84
N ALA A 78 0.34 17.10 -2.84
CA ALA A 78 1.57 17.88 -2.74
C ALA A 78 1.48 19.02 -3.77
N THR A 79 0.34 19.72 -3.83
CA THR A 79 0.25 21.08 -4.38
C THR A 79 -0.98 21.77 -3.78
N ALA A 80 -0.81 22.35 -2.59
CA ALA A 80 -1.65 23.44 -2.09
C ALA A 80 -0.78 24.36 -1.23
N GLU A 81 0.34 24.81 -1.78
CA GLU A 81 1.01 26.01 -1.30
C GLU A 81 1.68 26.73 -2.48
N PRO A 82 1.09 27.83 -2.99
CA PRO A 82 1.86 28.97 -3.43
C PRO A 82 1.99 29.95 -2.25
N ALA A 83 3.22 30.18 -1.82
CA ALA A 83 3.59 31.17 -0.82
C ALA A 83 3.35 32.63 -1.31
N PRO A 84 3.71 33.64 -0.51
CA PRO A 84 2.83 34.63 0.13
C PRO A 84 2.51 35.88 -0.72
N SER A 85 1.62 36.75 -0.22
CA SER A 85 1.54 38.18 -0.58
C SER A 85 1.25 39.00 0.66
#